data_AF-A0A7X6TN17-F1
#
_entry.id   AF-A0A7X6TN17-F1
#
_cell.length_a   1.000
_cell.length_b   1.000
_cell.length_c   1.000
_cell.angle_alpha   90.00
_cell.angle_beta   90.00
_cell.angle_gamma   90.00
#
_symmetry.space_group_name_H-M   'P 1'
#
loop_
_entity.id
_entity.type
_entity.pdbx_description
1 polymer ?
#
loop_
_entity_poly.entity_id
_entity_poly.type
_entity_poly.pdbx_seq_one_letter_code
_entity_poly.pdbx_strand_id
1 'polypeptide(L)'
;MLPSYTETAGRPLICPSLLSCDFARIADEIDRVKNEVDMLHCDIMDGHFVPNLTFGPPVTAKIRQATDLPLDVHLMVSRPEDWIEPFAEAGADSLVFQIESTVHSQRLASRIKELGCTAGVSLNPATPLQALEELLPFVQMVLIMSVNPGFGGQAFIPEMIDKVRRLRQISVD
;
A
#
# COMPACT_ATOMS: atom_id res chain seq x y z
N MET A 1 -7.68 -1.78 -10.15
CA MET A 1 -8.24 -0.94 -9.06
C MET A 1 -8.76 -1.82 -7.95
N LEU A 2 -8.65 -1.37 -6.70
CA LEU A 2 -9.22 -2.05 -5.54
C LEU A 2 -10.75 -1.88 -5.45
N PRO A 3 -11.47 -2.82 -4.80
CA PRO A 3 -12.88 -2.63 -4.50
C PRO A 3 -13.10 -1.43 -3.57
N SER A 4 -14.23 -0.74 -3.75
CA SER A 4 -14.64 0.38 -2.92
C SER A 4 -15.09 -0.06 -1.53
N TYR A 5 -15.05 0.87 -0.57
CA TYR A 5 -15.54 0.61 0.79
C TYR A 5 -16.98 0.08 0.80
N THR A 6 -17.85 0.66 -0.02
CA THR A 6 -19.27 0.27 -0.12
C THR A 6 -19.44 -1.16 -0.62
N GLU A 7 -18.62 -1.61 -1.57
CA GLU A 7 -18.65 -2.98 -2.09
C GLU A 7 -18.23 -4.02 -1.06
N THR A 8 -17.40 -3.63 -0.09
CA THR A 8 -16.84 -4.52 0.93
C THR A 8 -17.38 -4.23 2.33
N ALA A 9 -18.38 -3.36 2.44
CA ALA A 9 -18.94 -2.93 3.72
C ALA A 9 -19.48 -4.16 4.47
N GLY A 10 -18.93 -4.42 5.67
CA GLY A 10 -19.38 -5.48 6.55
C GLY A 10 -18.46 -6.71 6.67
N ARG A 11 -17.32 -6.75 5.98
CA ARG A 11 -16.26 -7.73 6.26
C ARG A 11 -14.86 -7.14 6.10
N PRO A 12 -13.86 -7.63 6.86
CA PRO A 12 -12.47 -7.30 6.58
C PRO A 12 -12.04 -7.90 5.23
N LEU A 13 -11.16 -7.19 4.53
CA LEU A 13 -10.40 -7.74 3.41
C LEU A 13 -9.06 -8.24 3.92
N ILE A 14 -8.60 -9.37 3.36
CA ILE A 14 -7.33 -9.98 3.72
C ILE A 14 -6.31 -9.73 2.60
N CYS A 15 -5.21 -9.08 2.96
CA CYS A 15 -4.13 -8.69 2.07
C CYS A 15 -2.79 -9.21 2.65
N PRO A 16 -2.40 -10.47 2.39
CA PRO A 16 -1.10 -10.98 2.84
C PRO A 16 0.05 -10.19 2.21
N SER A 17 1.05 -9.87 3.03
CA SER A 17 2.29 -9.27 2.56
C SER A 17 3.22 -10.31 1.96
N LEU A 18 3.61 -10.07 0.70
CA LEU A 18 4.60 -10.87 0.00
C LEU A 18 6.00 -10.70 0.59
N LEU A 19 6.28 -9.68 1.41
CA LEU A 19 7.57 -9.51 2.10
C LEU A 19 7.96 -10.74 2.94
N SER A 20 6.96 -11.49 3.43
CA SER A 20 7.16 -12.67 4.28
C SER A 20 7.25 -13.98 3.51
N CYS A 21 7.14 -13.96 2.17
CA CYS A 21 7.15 -15.18 1.35
C CYS A 21 8.57 -15.61 0.96
N ASP A 22 8.70 -16.87 0.50
CA ASP A 22 9.93 -17.30 -0.17
C ASP A 22 10.02 -16.65 -1.56
N PHE A 23 10.88 -15.63 -1.68
CA PHE A 23 11.08 -14.90 -2.94
C PHE A 23 11.56 -15.78 -4.10
N ALA A 24 12.17 -16.94 -3.83
CA ALA A 24 12.55 -17.87 -4.90
C ALA A 24 11.33 -18.60 -5.49
N ARG A 25 10.18 -18.56 -4.81
CA ARG A 25 8.98 -19.36 -5.11
C ARG A 25 7.69 -18.55 -5.01
N ILE A 26 7.73 -17.24 -5.29
CA ILE A 26 6.58 -16.34 -5.10
C ILE A 26 5.30 -16.85 -5.77
N ALA A 27 5.39 -17.41 -6.99
CA ALA A 27 4.22 -17.95 -7.68
C ALA A 27 3.55 -19.10 -6.89
N ASP A 28 4.35 -20.01 -6.34
CA ASP A 28 3.85 -21.11 -5.51
C ASP A 28 3.23 -20.58 -4.21
N GLU A 29 3.85 -19.57 -3.58
CA GLU A 29 3.35 -18.95 -2.35
C GLU A 29 2.00 -18.24 -2.58
N ILE A 30 1.82 -17.59 -3.73
CA ILE A 30 0.54 -16.99 -4.13
C ILE A 30 -0.51 -18.08 -4.36
N ASP A 31 -0.17 -19.13 -5.10
CA ASP A 31 -1.09 -20.23 -5.41
C ASP A 31 -1.64 -20.92 -4.15
N ARG A 32 -0.84 -20.97 -3.08
CA ARG A 32 -1.25 -21.52 -1.78
C ARG A 32 -2.37 -20.72 -1.10
N VAL A 33 -2.48 -19.42 -1.35
CA VAL A 33 -3.40 -18.52 -0.62
C VAL A 33 -4.47 -17.88 -1.50
N LYS A 34 -4.34 -17.94 -2.84
CA LYS A 34 -5.12 -17.10 -3.76
C LYS A 34 -6.65 -17.24 -3.69
N ASN A 35 -7.16 -18.33 -3.14
CA ASN A 35 -8.60 -18.59 -2.99
C ASN A 35 -9.14 -18.12 -1.62
N GLU A 36 -8.28 -17.67 -0.70
CA GLU A 36 -8.62 -17.31 0.68
C GLU A 36 -8.36 -15.83 0.99
N VAL A 37 -7.83 -15.08 0.03
CA VAL A 37 -7.42 -13.68 0.21
C VAL A 37 -8.03 -12.80 -0.87
N ASP A 38 -8.14 -11.51 -0.58
CA ASP A 38 -8.82 -10.55 -1.46
C ASP A 38 -7.86 -9.83 -2.41
N MET A 39 -6.58 -9.77 -2.05
CA MET A 39 -5.53 -8.99 -2.71
C MET A 39 -4.15 -9.41 -2.19
N LEU A 40 -3.07 -8.91 -2.81
CA LEU A 40 -1.69 -9.19 -2.41
C LEU A 40 -0.94 -7.90 -2.12
N HIS A 41 -0.32 -7.78 -0.94
CA HIS A 41 0.45 -6.60 -0.55
C HIS A 41 1.90 -6.73 -1.00
N CYS A 42 2.38 -5.72 -1.71
CA CYS A 42 3.74 -5.62 -2.22
C CYS A 42 4.47 -4.47 -1.51
N ASP A 43 5.33 -4.82 -0.56
CA ASP A 43 6.17 -3.87 0.17
C ASP A 43 7.40 -3.45 -0.65
N ILE A 44 7.40 -2.22 -1.17
CA ILE A 44 8.50 -1.69 -2.00
C ILE A 44 9.38 -0.77 -1.16
N MET A 45 10.67 -1.10 -1.07
CA MET A 45 11.64 -0.37 -0.25
C MET A 45 12.87 -0.03 -1.08
N ASP A 46 13.41 1.19 -0.94
CA ASP A 46 14.52 1.72 -1.75
C ASP A 46 15.87 1.86 -1.01
N GLY A 47 15.95 1.41 0.25
CA GLY A 47 17.12 1.58 1.10
C GLY A 47 17.38 3.00 1.60
N HIS A 48 16.54 3.97 1.24
CA HIS A 48 16.69 5.38 1.65
C HIS A 48 15.58 5.82 2.59
N PHE A 49 14.31 5.59 2.22
CA PHE A 49 13.18 5.92 3.09
C PHE A 49 13.13 4.98 4.31
N VAL A 50 13.47 3.71 4.08
CA VAL A 50 13.66 2.69 5.12
C VAL A 50 15.02 2.00 4.93
N PRO A 51 15.64 1.47 6.00
CA PRO A 51 16.96 0.84 5.93
C PRO A 51 16.88 -0.61 5.41
N ASN A 52 16.12 -0.85 4.35
CA ASN A 52 15.95 -2.15 3.70
C ASN A 52 15.67 -1.96 2.21
N LEU A 53 15.97 -2.97 1.39
CA LEU A 53 15.78 -2.97 -0.06
C LEU A 53 15.05 -4.27 -0.45
N THR A 54 13.86 -4.13 -1.03
CA THR A 54 13.03 -5.30 -1.40
C THR A 54 13.14 -5.56 -2.90
N PHE A 55 12.09 -5.27 -3.65
CA PHE A 55 12.01 -5.53 -5.08
C PHE A 55 11.33 -4.36 -5.80
N GLY A 56 11.52 -4.30 -7.11
CA GLY A 56 11.04 -3.22 -7.96
C GLY A 56 10.04 -3.69 -9.02
N PRO A 57 9.69 -2.79 -9.97
CA PRO A 57 8.72 -3.06 -11.03
C PRO A 57 8.95 -4.37 -11.83
N PRO A 58 10.20 -4.79 -12.15
CA PRO A 58 10.41 -6.05 -12.87
C PRO A 58 9.89 -7.29 -12.12
N VAL A 59 9.98 -7.30 -10.79
CA VAL A 59 9.47 -8.41 -9.97
C VAL A 59 7.95 -8.30 -9.84
N THR A 60 7.40 -7.09 -9.65
CA THR A 60 5.94 -6.86 -9.65
C THR A 60 5.30 -7.33 -10.95
N ALA A 61 5.91 -7.08 -12.11
CA ALA A 61 5.42 -7.56 -13.40
C ALA A 61 5.41 -9.10 -13.48
N LYS A 62 6.36 -9.79 -12.83
CA LYS A 62 6.36 -11.26 -12.72
C LYS A 62 5.29 -11.78 -11.76
N ILE A 63 5.06 -11.08 -10.66
CA ILE A 63 3.96 -11.36 -9.73
C ILE A 63 2.62 -11.23 -10.45
N ARG A 64 2.42 -10.15 -11.22
CA ARG A 64 1.21 -9.93 -12.02
C ARG A 64 0.95 -11.06 -13.01
N GLN A 65 2.00 -11.66 -13.59
CA GLN A 65 1.87 -12.82 -14.49
C GLN A 65 1.42 -14.11 -13.78
N ALA A 66 1.57 -14.19 -12.46
CA ALA A 66 1.27 -15.39 -11.67
C ALA A 66 -0.13 -15.38 -11.02
N THR A 67 -0.87 -14.28 -11.09
CA THR A 67 -2.16 -14.14 -10.40
C THR A 67 -3.06 -13.13 -11.10
N ASP A 68 -4.36 -13.18 -10.82
CA ASP A 68 -5.34 -12.14 -11.18
C ASP A 68 -5.82 -11.33 -9.96
N LEU A 69 -5.35 -11.68 -8.75
CA LEU A 69 -5.67 -10.92 -7.54
C LEU A 69 -5.17 -9.47 -7.63
N PRO A 70 -5.88 -8.48 -7.07
CA PRO A 70 -5.40 -7.11 -7.03
C PRO A 70 -4.04 -6.99 -6.35
N LEU A 71 -3.13 -6.22 -6.95
CA LEU A 71 -1.81 -5.94 -6.37
C LEU A 71 -1.81 -4.60 -5.64
N ASP A 72 -1.69 -4.66 -4.31
CA ASP A 72 -1.58 -3.50 -3.45
C ASP A 72 -0.12 -3.11 -3.21
N VAL A 73 0.35 -2.09 -3.93
CA VAL A 73 1.77 -1.70 -3.92
C VAL A 73 1.99 -0.56 -2.94
N HIS A 74 2.70 -0.85 -1.83
CA HIS A 74 3.08 0.13 -0.82
C HIS A 74 4.51 0.63 -1.05
N LEU A 75 4.61 1.91 -1.37
CA LEU A 75 5.85 2.60 -1.71
C LEU A 75 6.49 3.20 -0.45
N MET A 76 7.34 2.42 0.21
CA MET A 76 8.28 2.88 1.24
C MET A 76 9.59 3.35 0.57
N VAL A 77 9.46 4.32 -0.32
CA VAL A 77 10.54 4.86 -1.16
C VAL A 77 10.61 6.38 -1.05
N SER A 78 11.80 6.92 -1.29
CA SER A 78 12.03 8.34 -1.50
C SER A 78 11.59 8.73 -2.90
N ARG A 79 11.02 9.93 -3.06
CA ARG A 79 10.56 10.45 -4.36
C ARG A 79 9.63 9.47 -5.09
N PRO A 80 8.48 9.09 -4.49
CA PRO A 80 7.53 8.15 -5.08
C PRO A 80 7.02 8.55 -6.48
N GLU A 81 7.13 9.83 -6.85
CA GLU A 81 6.82 10.34 -8.19
C GLU A 81 7.58 9.58 -9.30
N ASP A 82 8.82 9.16 -9.03
CA ASP A 82 9.67 8.46 -9.99
C ASP A 82 9.21 6.99 -10.18
N TRP A 83 8.37 6.47 -9.29
CA TRP A 83 8.05 5.05 -9.20
C TRP A 83 6.60 4.70 -9.55
N ILE A 84 5.66 5.63 -9.40
CA ILE A 84 4.24 5.34 -9.61
C ILE A 84 3.90 4.85 -11.03
N GLU A 85 4.50 5.43 -12.07
CA GLU A 85 4.24 5.03 -13.46
C GLU A 85 4.86 3.66 -13.79
N PRO A 86 6.15 3.40 -13.46
CA PRO A 86 6.72 2.06 -13.58
C PRO A 86 5.93 0.95 -12.86
N PHE A 87 5.40 1.22 -11.66
CA PHE A 87 4.59 0.22 -10.94
C PHE A 87 3.18 0.06 -11.51
N ALA A 88 2.56 1.14 -12.00
CA ALA A 88 1.29 1.05 -12.72
C ALA A 88 1.44 0.18 -13.99
N GLU A 89 2.49 0.40 -14.78
CA GLU A 89 2.81 -0.42 -15.95
C GLU A 89 3.13 -1.87 -15.59
N ALA A 90 3.73 -2.12 -14.42
CA ALA A 90 3.99 -3.46 -13.90
C ALA A 90 2.73 -4.19 -13.41
N GLY A 91 1.56 -3.52 -13.41
CA GLY A 91 0.26 -4.12 -13.08
C GLY A 91 -0.21 -3.87 -11.64
N ALA A 92 0.23 -2.78 -11.00
CA ALA A 92 -0.30 -2.37 -9.70
C ALA A 92 -1.77 -1.95 -9.81
N ASP A 93 -2.59 -2.39 -8.84
CA ASP A 93 -4.00 -2.01 -8.75
C ASP A 93 -4.24 -0.83 -7.80
N SER A 94 -3.41 -0.73 -6.76
CA SER A 94 -3.26 0.46 -5.91
C SER A 94 -1.78 0.83 -5.79
N LEU A 95 -1.55 2.13 -5.63
CA LEU A 95 -0.25 2.69 -5.29
C LEU A 95 -0.42 3.51 -4.01
N VAL A 96 0.23 3.07 -2.95
CA VAL A 96 0.15 3.65 -1.61
C VAL A 96 1.47 4.31 -1.27
N PHE A 97 1.53 5.64 -1.29
CA PHE A 97 2.75 6.36 -0.94
C PHE A 97 2.76 6.78 0.53
N GLN A 98 3.94 6.93 1.11
CA GLN A 98 4.11 7.50 2.44
C GLN A 98 3.92 9.02 2.38
N ILE A 99 3.06 9.59 3.24
CA ILE A 99 2.85 11.04 3.23
C ILE A 99 4.15 11.83 3.49
N GLU A 100 5.09 11.21 4.21
CA GLU A 100 6.38 11.76 4.58
C GLU A 100 7.41 11.73 3.44
N SER A 101 7.15 11.01 2.34
CA SER A 101 8.13 10.80 1.27
C SER A 101 7.99 11.77 0.07
N THR A 102 6.99 12.66 0.09
CA THR A 102 6.72 13.62 -0.98
C THR A 102 6.40 15.02 -0.44
N VAL A 103 6.79 16.04 -1.20
CA VAL A 103 6.41 17.44 -0.95
C VAL A 103 5.02 17.76 -1.51
N HIS A 104 4.57 17.05 -2.54
CA HIS A 104 3.35 17.36 -3.31
C HIS A 104 2.37 16.18 -3.34
N SER A 105 1.96 15.72 -2.16
CA SER A 105 1.08 14.55 -1.97
C SER A 105 -0.22 14.61 -2.77
N GLN A 106 -0.88 15.78 -2.86
CA GLN A 106 -2.09 15.95 -3.66
C GLN A 106 -1.85 15.71 -5.16
N ARG A 107 -0.75 16.24 -5.72
CA ARG A 107 -0.39 16.05 -7.12
C ARG A 107 -0.09 14.58 -7.40
N LEU A 108 0.64 13.94 -6.50
CA LEU A 108 0.99 12.53 -6.59
C LEU A 108 -0.27 11.65 -6.58
N ALA A 109 -1.19 11.88 -5.63
CA ALA A 109 -2.45 11.16 -5.55
C ALA A 109 -3.30 11.31 -6.83
N SER A 110 -3.40 12.52 -7.39
CA SER A 110 -4.08 12.74 -8.66
C SER A 110 -3.43 11.97 -9.82
N ARG A 111 -2.08 12.00 -9.90
CA ARG A 111 -1.35 11.27 -10.94
C ARG A 111 -1.55 9.75 -10.85
N ILE A 112 -1.60 9.20 -9.65
CA ILE A 112 -1.90 7.77 -9.44
C ILE A 112 -3.28 7.40 -10.03
N LYS A 113 -4.30 8.25 -9.83
CA LYS A 113 -5.63 8.01 -10.42
C LYS A 113 -5.62 8.11 -11.95
N GLU A 114 -4.88 9.07 -12.51
CA GLU A 114 -4.74 9.22 -13.97
C GLU A 114 -4.09 7.99 -14.61
N LEU A 115 -3.24 7.28 -13.87
CA LEU A 115 -2.64 6.00 -14.28
C LEU A 115 -3.61 4.81 -14.16
N GLY A 116 -4.84 5.02 -13.68
CA GLY A 116 -5.85 3.97 -13.53
C GLY A 116 -5.71 3.13 -12.25
N CYS A 117 -4.86 3.54 -11.32
CA CYS A 117 -4.66 2.87 -10.04
C CYS A 117 -5.48 3.54 -8.93
N THR A 118 -5.83 2.78 -7.90
CA THR A 118 -6.39 3.32 -6.66
C THR A 118 -5.29 4.12 -5.93
N ALA A 119 -5.54 5.40 -5.64
CA ALA A 119 -4.60 6.26 -4.93
C ALA A 119 -4.69 6.03 -3.42
N GLY A 120 -3.64 5.51 -2.81
CA GLY A 120 -3.51 5.31 -1.38
C GLY A 120 -2.46 6.22 -0.75
N VAL A 121 -2.62 6.50 0.53
CA VAL A 121 -1.62 7.19 1.35
C VAL A 121 -1.38 6.43 2.65
N SER A 122 -0.13 6.34 3.09
CA SER A 122 0.27 5.72 4.33
C SER A 122 0.84 6.74 5.33
N LEU A 123 0.70 6.43 6.61
CA LEU A 123 1.24 7.22 7.72
C LEU A 123 2.06 6.32 8.63
N ASN A 124 3.28 6.76 8.92
CA ASN A 124 4.06 6.19 10.01
C ASN A 124 3.34 6.34 11.36
N PRO A 125 3.70 5.53 12.37
CA PRO A 125 3.02 5.56 13.66
C PRO A 125 2.97 6.96 14.29
N ALA A 126 4.09 7.68 14.27
CA ALA A 126 4.24 9.01 14.84
C ALA A 126 3.61 10.15 14.03
N THR A 127 3.29 9.92 12.75
CA THR A 127 2.78 10.98 11.86
C THR A 127 1.34 11.33 12.24
N PRO A 128 1.03 12.60 12.53
CA PRO A 128 -0.30 13.00 12.97
C PRO A 128 -1.35 12.80 11.87
N LEU A 129 -2.59 12.44 12.24
CA LEU A 129 -3.71 12.33 11.29
C LEU A 129 -4.02 13.66 10.61
N GLN A 130 -3.72 14.77 11.28
CA GLN A 130 -3.88 16.12 10.75
C GLN A 130 -3.12 16.33 9.43
N ALA A 131 -2.05 15.57 9.20
CA ALA A 131 -1.33 15.62 7.92
C ALA A 131 -2.20 15.19 6.72
N LEU A 132 -3.28 14.43 6.97
CA LEU A 132 -4.20 13.95 5.93
C LEU A 132 -5.38 14.86 5.62
N GLU A 133 -5.75 15.80 6.50
CA GLU A 133 -7.06 16.46 6.45
C GLU A 133 -7.38 17.01 5.04
N GLU A 134 -6.44 17.73 4.44
CA GLU A 134 -6.60 18.30 3.09
C GLU A 134 -6.39 17.29 1.95
N LEU A 135 -5.78 16.14 2.24
CA LEU A 135 -5.49 15.10 1.26
C LEU A 135 -6.63 14.06 1.15
N LEU A 136 -7.47 13.91 2.18
CA LEU A 136 -8.54 12.90 2.23
C LEU A 136 -9.41 12.87 0.96
N PRO A 137 -9.86 14.00 0.37
CA PRO A 137 -10.67 13.98 -0.85
C PRO A 137 -9.95 13.42 -2.09
N PHE A 138 -8.62 13.34 -2.05
CA PHE A 138 -7.77 12.95 -3.17
C PHE A 138 -7.35 11.48 -3.12
N VAL A 139 -7.59 10.77 -2.02
CA VAL A 139 -7.19 9.36 -1.85
C VAL A 139 -8.42 8.46 -1.67
N GLN A 140 -8.29 7.19 -2.05
CA GLN A 140 -9.35 6.17 -1.90
C GLN A 140 -9.03 5.23 -0.74
N MET A 141 -7.77 5.19 -0.30
CA MET A 141 -7.30 4.31 0.74
C MET A 141 -6.31 5.03 1.66
N VAL A 142 -6.42 4.76 2.95
CA VAL A 142 -5.47 5.24 3.95
C VAL A 142 -4.92 4.04 4.72
N LEU A 143 -3.59 3.88 4.70
CA LEU A 143 -2.86 2.83 5.40
C LEU A 143 -2.23 3.38 6.68
N ILE A 144 -2.73 2.99 7.84
CA ILE A 144 -2.11 3.31 9.13
C ILE A 144 -1.06 2.25 9.45
N MET A 145 0.22 2.64 9.48
CA MET A 145 1.28 1.74 9.88
C MET A 145 1.12 1.38 11.36
N SER A 146 1.00 0.08 11.65
CA SER A 146 0.93 -0.46 13.01
C SER A 146 2.28 -0.91 13.58
N VAL A 147 3.34 -0.68 12.82
CA VAL A 147 4.76 -0.92 13.13
C VAL A 147 5.57 0.18 12.43
N ASN A 148 6.83 0.38 12.79
CA ASN A 148 7.67 1.25 11.96
C ASN A 148 8.01 0.54 10.64
N PRO A 149 7.90 1.20 9.48
CA PRO A 149 8.13 0.56 8.19
C PRO A 149 9.57 0.04 8.05
N GLY A 150 9.74 -1.02 7.25
CA GLY A 150 11.05 -1.53 6.85
C GLY A 150 11.23 -3.04 6.99
N PHE A 151 10.56 -3.69 7.95
CA PHE A 151 10.74 -5.13 8.21
C PHE A 151 9.44 -5.82 8.64
N GLY A 152 9.30 -7.10 8.30
CA GLY A 152 8.26 -7.98 8.83
C GLY A 152 8.58 -8.48 10.25
N GLY A 153 7.61 -9.14 10.89
CA GLY A 153 7.80 -9.82 12.19
C GLY A 153 7.91 -8.90 13.42
N GLN A 154 7.66 -7.60 13.24
CA GLN A 154 7.67 -6.63 14.33
C GLN A 154 6.45 -6.75 15.25
N ALA A 155 6.58 -6.30 16.49
CA ALA A 155 5.47 -6.25 17.44
C ALA A 155 4.47 -5.14 17.07
N PHE A 156 3.18 -5.47 17.10
CA PHE A 156 2.08 -4.55 16.86
C PHE A 156 2.07 -3.40 17.88
N ILE A 157 1.87 -2.16 17.42
CA ILE A 157 1.71 -0.95 18.23
C ILE A 157 0.21 -0.74 18.53
N PRO A 158 -0.30 -1.06 19.74
CA PRO A 158 -1.73 -1.08 20.03
C PRO A 158 -2.44 0.27 19.85
N GLU A 159 -1.74 1.37 20.10
CA GLU A 159 -2.23 2.74 19.97
C GLU A 159 -2.66 3.08 18.53
N MET A 160 -2.18 2.32 17.53
CA MET A 160 -2.56 2.53 16.14
C MET A 160 -4.03 2.16 15.89
N ILE A 161 -4.64 1.32 16.73
CA ILE A 161 -6.09 1.08 16.68
C ILE A 161 -6.87 2.38 16.97
N ASP A 162 -6.44 3.18 17.94
CA ASP A 162 -7.09 4.47 18.23
C ASP A 162 -6.89 5.49 17.10
N LYS A 163 -5.76 5.41 16.39
CA LYS A 163 -5.52 6.21 15.19
C LYS A 163 -6.49 5.79 14.06
N VAL A 164 -6.70 4.49 13.84
CA VAL A 164 -7.70 4.00 12.88
C VAL A 164 -9.12 4.46 13.25
N ARG A 165 -9.51 4.38 14.53
CA ARG A 165 -10.83 4.87 14.99
C ARG A 165 -11.05 6.35 14.70
N ARG A 166 -10.05 7.19 15.03
CA ARG A 166 -10.11 8.64 14.77
C ARG A 166 -10.15 8.95 13.28
N LEU A 167 -9.36 8.23 12.46
CA LEU A 167 -9.41 8.36 11.01
C LEU A 167 -10.82 8.06 10.47
N ARG A 168 -11.46 6.98 10.95
CA ARG A 168 -12.82 6.63 10.50
C ARG A 168 -13.85 7.72 10.81
N GLN A 169 -13.67 8.51 11.87
CA GLN A 169 -14.57 9.60 12.24
C GLN A 169 -14.47 10.82 11.32
N ILE A 170 -13.30 11.03 10.69
CA ILE A 170 -13.05 12.17 9.79
C ILE A 170 -13.11 11.78 8.30
N SER A 171 -13.16 10.48 8.02
CA SER A 171 -13.28 9.97 6.65
C SER A 171 -14.70 10.20 6.14
N VAL A 172 -14.80 10.69 4.90
CA VAL A 172 -16.05 10.77 4.16
C VAL A 172 -16.28 9.43 3.44
N ASP A 173 -17.53 9.02 3.28
CA ASP A 173 -17.94 7.70 2.77
C ASP A 173 -17.24 7.24 1.48
#